data_AF-K3WVA5-F1
#
_entry.id   AF-K3WVA5-F1
#
_cell.length_a   1.000
_cell.length_b   1.000
_cell.length_c   1.000
_cell.angle_alpha   90.00
_cell.angle_beta   90.00
_cell.angle_gamma   90.00
#
_symmetry.space_group_name_H-M   'P 1'
#
loop_
_entity.id
_entity.type
_entity.pdbx_description
1 polymer ?
#
loop_
_entity_poly.entity_id
_entity_poly.type
_entity_poly.pdbx_seq_one_letter_code
_entity_poly.pdbx_strand_id
1 'polypeptide(L)'
;MDRDSFVNMDMDASMTGEDGGAGSGAGRGAHEEKFRVYNEALYHAAACQEAQCQAHNGRCHKVKASIDHFVRCYGPRRKVSPIESCDSCSKIWGLLCFHAKTCTTPFGQHCVVSQCDYLREKIARKRERDQAELRQAKERLQTKLEEWPVERRIAQVEADRQHVLQIIAEIQANRAQREQHQQTAMMTMS
;
A
#
# COMPACT_ATOMS: atom_id res chain seq x y z
N MET A 1 11.03 -15.93 -7.10
CA MET A 1 9.90 -15.00 -6.93
C MET A 1 9.12 -15.47 -5.72
N ASP A 2 9.21 -14.72 -4.62
CA ASP A 2 8.66 -15.12 -3.32
C ASP A 2 7.13 -15.22 -3.34
N ARG A 3 6.61 -16.29 -2.73
CA ARG A 3 5.18 -16.61 -2.60
C ARG A 3 4.38 -15.54 -1.83
N ASP A 4 5.07 -14.63 -1.15
CA ASP A 4 4.52 -13.67 -0.19
C ASP A 4 4.54 -12.20 -0.66
N SER A 5 5.21 -11.86 -1.77
CA SER A 5 5.23 -10.49 -2.32
C SER A 5 3.89 -10.04 -2.95
N PHE A 6 2.96 -10.98 -3.13
CA PHE A 6 1.76 -10.84 -3.95
C PHE A 6 0.64 -9.99 -3.32
N VAL A 7 0.76 -9.55 -2.07
CA VAL A 7 -0.33 -8.86 -1.34
C VAL A 7 0.02 -7.44 -0.90
N ASN A 8 1.16 -6.91 -1.36
CA ASN A 8 1.49 -5.48 -1.31
C ASN A 8 1.03 -4.74 -2.57
N MET A 9 -0.02 -5.23 -3.22
CA MET A 9 -0.69 -4.44 -4.26
C MET A 9 -1.59 -3.41 -3.59
N ASP A 10 -1.12 -2.17 -3.57
CA ASP A 10 -1.98 -1.00 -3.54
C ASP A 10 -3.10 -1.21 -4.56
N MET A 11 -4.32 -1.15 -4.06
CA MET A 11 -5.54 -1.57 -4.73
C MET A 11 -6.05 -0.47 -5.69
N ASP A 12 -5.13 0.26 -6.33
CA ASP A 12 -5.41 1.22 -7.42
C ASP A 12 -5.48 0.47 -8.75
N ALA A 13 -6.39 -0.52 -8.84
CA ALA A 13 -6.72 -1.18 -10.08
C ALA A 13 -7.76 -0.34 -10.83
N SER A 14 -7.25 0.43 -11.79
CA SER A 14 -7.99 1.15 -12.81
C SER A 14 -8.88 0.20 -13.62
N MET A 15 -10.16 0.22 -13.28
CA MET A 15 -11.25 -0.36 -14.08
C MET A 15 -11.88 0.74 -14.95
N THR A 16 -11.07 1.56 -15.62
CA THR A 16 -11.56 2.53 -16.61
C THR A 16 -11.68 1.82 -17.96
N GLY A 17 -12.91 1.41 -18.28
CA GLY A 17 -13.37 1.57 -19.65
C GLY A 17 -13.58 3.07 -19.85
N GLU A 18 -13.02 3.55 -20.95
CA GLU A 18 -13.09 4.88 -21.54
C GLU A 18 -14.36 5.68 -21.19
N ASP A 19 -14.19 6.77 -20.44
CA ASP A 19 -14.71 8.13 -20.72
C ASP A 19 -14.20 9.09 -19.64
N GLY A 20 -13.77 10.28 -20.05
CA GLY A 20 -12.86 11.17 -19.30
C GLY A 20 -13.42 11.86 -18.06
N GLY A 21 -12.51 12.32 -17.18
CA GLY A 21 -12.81 13.26 -16.10
C GLY A 21 -11.77 13.26 -14.98
N ALA A 22 -10.94 14.31 -14.93
CA ALA A 22 -10.00 14.58 -13.86
C ALA A 22 -10.72 14.85 -12.52
N GLY A 23 -10.23 14.27 -11.42
CA GLY A 23 -10.79 14.51 -10.09
C GLY A 23 -10.17 13.67 -8.98
N SER A 24 -8.95 14.03 -8.57
CA SER A 24 -8.23 13.42 -7.44
C SER A 24 -8.91 13.77 -6.11
N GLY A 25 -9.75 12.87 -5.60
CA GLY A 25 -10.38 12.98 -4.27
C GLY A 25 -11.75 12.32 -4.16
N ALA A 26 -12.55 12.34 -5.23
CA ALA A 26 -13.87 11.69 -5.30
C ALA A 26 -13.82 10.21 -5.75
N GLY A 27 -12.67 9.76 -6.27
CA GLY A 27 -12.53 8.45 -6.91
C GLY A 27 -12.63 7.24 -5.98
N ARG A 28 -12.24 7.38 -4.70
CA ARG A 28 -12.13 6.22 -3.79
C ARG A 28 -13.49 5.68 -3.34
N GLY A 29 -14.46 6.57 -3.06
CA GLY A 29 -15.83 6.17 -2.74
C GLY A 29 -16.62 5.65 -3.95
N ALA A 30 -16.47 6.31 -5.10
CA ALA A 30 -17.10 5.87 -6.35
C ALA A 30 -16.57 4.51 -6.84
N HIS A 31 -15.28 4.25 -6.65
CA HIS A 31 -14.66 2.95 -6.96
C HIS A 31 -15.17 1.85 -6.02
N GLU A 32 -15.25 2.12 -4.71
CA GLU A 32 -15.81 1.15 -3.76
C GLU A 32 -17.27 0.80 -4.08
N GLU A 33 -18.09 1.79 -4.44
CA GLU A 33 -19.48 1.57 -4.83
C GLU A 33 -19.59 0.68 -6.09
N LYS A 34 -18.72 0.90 -7.09
CA LYS A 34 -18.63 0.02 -8.25
C LYS A 34 -18.34 -1.42 -7.81
N PHE A 35 -17.37 -1.63 -6.92
CA PHE A 35 -17.06 -2.96 -6.40
C PHE A 35 -18.24 -3.59 -5.65
N ARG A 36 -19.01 -2.82 -4.87
CA ARG A 36 -20.22 -3.31 -4.20
C ARG A 36 -21.26 -3.84 -5.20
N VAL A 37 -21.60 -3.05 -6.22
CA VAL A 37 -22.56 -3.45 -7.27
C VAL A 37 -22.08 -4.70 -8.02
N TYR A 38 -20.79 -4.78 -8.37
CA TYR A 38 -20.24 -5.95 -9.04
C TYR A 38 -20.10 -7.16 -8.10
N ASN A 39 -19.96 -6.96 -6.79
CA ASN A 39 -19.86 -8.02 -5.80
C ASN A 39 -21.20 -8.76 -5.63
N GLU A 40 -22.32 -8.04 -5.65
CA GLU A 40 -23.65 -8.67 -5.66
C GLU A 40 -23.84 -9.51 -6.93
N ALA A 41 -23.47 -8.96 -8.10
CA ALA A 41 -23.53 -9.69 -9.36
C ALA A 41 -22.60 -10.91 -9.37
N LEU A 42 -21.44 -10.84 -8.73
CA LEU A 42 -20.50 -11.95 -8.57
C LEU A 42 -21.09 -13.08 -7.72
N TYR A 43 -21.69 -12.75 -6.57
CA TYR A 43 -22.34 -13.73 -5.72
C TYR A 43 -23.46 -14.45 -6.46
N HIS A 44 -24.32 -13.70 -7.16
CA HIS A 44 -25.36 -14.28 -8.00
C HIS A 44 -24.79 -15.14 -9.14
N ALA A 45 -23.81 -14.62 -9.89
CA ALA A 45 -23.19 -15.31 -11.03
C ALA A 45 -22.58 -16.66 -10.63
N ALA A 46 -21.98 -16.75 -9.44
CA ALA A 46 -21.37 -17.98 -8.93
C ALA A 46 -22.38 -19.11 -8.65
N ALA A 47 -23.62 -18.76 -8.29
CA ALA A 47 -24.70 -19.73 -8.04
C ALA A 47 -25.63 -19.94 -9.24
N CYS A 48 -25.62 -19.00 -10.20
CA CYS A 48 -26.57 -18.98 -11.30
C CYS A 48 -26.20 -20.00 -12.38
N GLN A 49 -27.15 -20.86 -12.77
CA GLN A 49 -26.97 -21.83 -13.87
C GLN A 49 -27.51 -21.34 -15.22
N GLU A 50 -28.33 -20.27 -15.22
CA GLU A 50 -28.98 -19.73 -16.42
C GLU A 50 -27.96 -19.12 -17.40
N ALA A 51 -28.00 -19.53 -18.66
CA ALA A 51 -27.06 -19.10 -19.69
C ALA A 51 -27.32 -17.65 -20.12
N GLN A 52 -28.59 -17.25 -20.20
CA GLN A 52 -29.02 -15.92 -20.64
C GLN A 52 -29.65 -15.10 -19.49
N CYS A 53 -29.01 -15.13 -18.32
CA CYS A 53 -29.50 -14.43 -17.14
C CYS A 53 -29.41 -12.90 -17.28
N GLN A 54 -30.56 -12.22 -17.15
CA GLN A 54 -30.65 -10.74 -17.20
C GLN A 54 -30.50 -10.06 -15.81
N ALA A 55 -30.26 -10.83 -14.75
CA ALA A 55 -30.10 -10.29 -13.39
C ALA A 55 -28.94 -9.29 -13.29
N HIS A 56 -29.06 -8.35 -12.33
CA HIS A 56 -28.11 -7.26 -12.10
C HIS A 56 -27.85 -6.40 -13.35
N ASN A 57 -28.88 -6.11 -14.15
CA ASN A 57 -28.81 -5.36 -15.41
C ASN A 57 -27.87 -6.03 -16.43
N GLY A 58 -28.00 -7.35 -16.61
CA GLY A 58 -27.18 -8.14 -17.52
C GLY A 58 -25.72 -8.34 -17.09
N ARG A 59 -25.33 -7.87 -15.90
CA ARG A 59 -23.95 -8.04 -15.38
C ARG A 59 -23.62 -9.49 -15.05
N CYS A 60 -24.61 -10.31 -14.70
CA CYS A 60 -24.42 -11.74 -14.40
C CYS A 60 -23.60 -12.44 -15.51
N HIS A 61 -24.01 -12.27 -16.77
CA HIS A 61 -23.34 -12.89 -17.91
C HIS A 61 -21.86 -12.44 -18.06
N LYS A 62 -21.60 -11.13 -17.90
CA LYS A 62 -20.23 -10.58 -17.96
C LYS A 62 -19.34 -11.12 -16.84
N VAL A 63 -19.89 -11.23 -15.63
CA VAL A 63 -19.15 -11.75 -14.48
C VAL A 63 -18.87 -13.25 -14.63
N LYS A 64 -19.84 -14.05 -15.10
CA LYS A 64 -19.62 -15.47 -15.45
C LYS A 64 -18.48 -15.65 -16.44
N ALA A 65 -18.50 -14.90 -17.55
CA ALA A 65 -17.43 -14.95 -18.55
C ALA A 65 -16.05 -14.58 -17.95
N SER A 66 -16.01 -13.63 -17.02
CA SER A 66 -14.78 -13.23 -16.32
C SER A 66 -14.27 -14.32 -15.38
N ILE A 67 -15.16 -15.02 -14.66
CA ILE A 67 -14.82 -16.18 -13.81
C ILE A 67 -14.28 -17.32 -14.68
N ASP A 68 -14.96 -17.64 -15.78
CA ASP A 68 -14.56 -18.72 -16.69
C ASP A 68 -13.18 -18.44 -17.28
N HIS A 69 -12.95 -17.20 -17.74
CA HIS A 69 -11.64 -16.78 -18.21
C HIS A 69 -10.58 -16.91 -17.11
N PHE A 70 -10.86 -16.45 -15.89
CA PHE A 70 -9.92 -16.55 -14.77
C PHE A 70 -9.52 -17.99 -14.47
N VAL A 71 -10.47 -18.91 -14.42
CA VAL A 71 -10.22 -20.33 -14.16
C VAL A 71 -9.38 -20.95 -15.28
N ARG A 72 -9.71 -20.65 -16.54
CA ARG A 72 -9.01 -21.23 -17.71
C ARG A 72 -7.65 -20.59 -17.98
N CYS A 73 -7.50 -19.29 -17.76
CA CYS A 73 -6.27 -18.54 -18.00
C CYS A 73 -5.34 -18.58 -16.80
N TYR A 74 -5.79 -18.10 -15.63
CA TYR A 74 -4.93 -17.97 -14.46
C TYR A 74 -4.73 -19.31 -13.73
N GLY A 75 -5.75 -20.16 -13.68
CA GLY A 75 -5.69 -21.46 -12.99
C GLY A 75 -4.43 -22.28 -13.31
N PRO A 76 -4.12 -22.54 -14.60
CA PRO A 76 -2.92 -23.28 -15.01
C PRO A 76 -1.61 -22.53 -14.73
N ARG A 77 -1.59 -21.20 -14.93
CA ARG A 77 -0.37 -20.39 -14.85
C ARG A 77 -0.04 -19.86 -13.44
N ARG A 78 -0.89 -20.10 -12.44
CA ARG A 78 -0.77 -19.54 -11.07
C ARG A 78 0.58 -19.76 -10.36
N LYS A 79 1.36 -20.76 -10.81
CA LYS A 79 2.69 -21.09 -10.25
C LYS A 79 3.85 -20.45 -11.01
N VAL A 80 3.62 -20.00 -12.23
CA VAL A 80 4.67 -19.62 -13.19
C VAL A 80 4.59 -18.16 -13.62
N SER A 81 3.42 -17.53 -13.50
CA SER A 81 3.22 -16.15 -13.96
C SER A 81 2.46 -15.33 -12.93
N PRO A 82 2.87 -14.06 -12.72
CA PRO A 82 2.09 -13.09 -11.96
C PRO A 82 0.70 -12.91 -12.58
N ILE A 83 -0.30 -12.58 -11.76
CA ILE A 83 -1.68 -12.45 -12.25
C ILE A 83 -1.84 -11.29 -13.23
N GLU A 84 -1.05 -10.25 -13.01
CA GLU A 84 -1.00 -8.98 -13.76
C GLU A 84 -0.59 -9.17 -15.21
N SER A 85 -0.03 -10.33 -15.57
CA SER A 85 0.28 -10.63 -16.97
C SER A 85 -0.97 -10.82 -17.86
N CYS A 86 -2.18 -10.71 -17.30
CA CYS A 86 -3.43 -10.71 -18.04
C CYS A 86 -4.42 -9.71 -17.43
N ASP A 87 -4.80 -8.70 -18.22
CA ASP A 87 -5.70 -7.62 -17.80
C ASP A 87 -7.08 -8.12 -17.35
N SER A 88 -7.62 -9.16 -18.00
CA SER A 88 -8.90 -9.74 -17.61
C SER A 88 -8.81 -10.46 -16.26
N CYS A 89 -7.69 -11.12 -15.98
CA CYS A 89 -7.44 -11.81 -14.72
C CYS A 89 -7.19 -10.83 -13.57
N SER A 90 -6.42 -9.76 -13.79
CA SER A 90 -6.16 -8.74 -12.76
C SER A 90 -7.47 -8.05 -12.33
N LYS A 91 -8.35 -7.76 -13.29
CA LYS A 91 -9.67 -7.16 -13.08
C LYS A 91 -10.59 -8.00 -12.18
N ILE A 92 -10.83 -9.27 -12.53
CA ILE A 92 -11.69 -10.16 -11.73
C ILE A 92 -11.05 -10.53 -10.39
N TRP A 93 -9.71 -10.57 -10.31
CA TRP A 93 -9.02 -10.80 -9.05
C TRP A 93 -9.25 -9.72 -8.02
N GLY A 94 -9.24 -8.45 -8.43
CA GLY A 94 -9.61 -7.34 -7.56
C GLY A 94 -11.00 -7.54 -6.96
N LEU A 95 -11.96 -7.99 -7.77
CA LEU A 95 -13.33 -8.23 -7.34
C LEU A 95 -13.44 -9.44 -6.39
N LEU A 96 -12.71 -10.52 -6.66
CA LEU A 96 -12.62 -11.68 -5.76
C LEU A 96 -11.99 -11.31 -4.41
N CYS A 97 -10.96 -10.46 -4.41
CA CYS A 97 -10.34 -9.95 -3.19
C CYS A 97 -11.29 -9.06 -2.41
N PHE A 98 -12.05 -8.19 -3.09
CA PHE A 98 -13.07 -7.37 -2.47
C PHE A 98 -14.15 -8.26 -1.82
N HIS A 99 -14.69 -9.21 -2.58
CA HIS A 99 -15.66 -10.18 -2.07
C HIS A 99 -15.15 -10.88 -0.81
N ALA A 100 -13.93 -11.42 -0.83
CA ALA A 100 -13.34 -12.11 0.32
C ALA A 100 -13.20 -11.21 1.56
N LYS A 101 -12.96 -9.90 1.40
CA LYS A 101 -12.90 -8.94 2.51
C LYS A 101 -14.26 -8.66 3.13
N THR A 102 -15.33 -8.71 2.34
CA THR A 102 -16.71 -8.36 2.76
C THR A 102 -17.61 -9.59 2.91
N CYS A 103 -17.09 -10.79 2.66
CA CYS A 103 -17.85 -12.04 2.69
C CYS A 103 -18.30 -12.33 4.13
N THR A 104 -19.59 -12.56 4.30
CA THR A 104 -20.22 -12.85 5.59
C THR A 104 -20.43 -14.34 5.82
N THR A 105 -20.09 -15.21 4.85
CA THR A 105 -20.14 -16.67 5.04
C THR A 105 -19.31 -17.06 6.26
N PRO A 106 -19.85 -17.81 7.23
CA PRO A 106 -19.11 -18.22 8.42
C PRO A 106 -17.80 -18.94 8.09
N PHE A 107 -16.77 -18.78 8.92
CA PHE A 107 -15.55 -19.58 8.79
C PHE A 107 -15.87 -21.06 9.06
N GLY A 108 -15.38 -21.95 8.20
CA GLY A 108 -15.74 -23.38 8.21
C GLY A 108 -16.92 -23.74 7.32
N GLN A 109 -17.60 -22.75 6.72
CA GLN A 109 -18.57 -22.98 5.64
C GLN A 109 -17.98 -22.53 4.31
N HIS A 110 -18.34 -23.24 3.24
CA HIS A 110 -17.88 -22.95 1.89
C HIS A 110 -18.69 -21.82 1.26
N CYS A 111 -18.00 -20.79 0.78
CA CYS A 111 -18.63 -19.75 -0.02
C CYS A 111 -18.88 -20.24 -1.45
N VAL A 112 -20.02 -19.87 -2.04
CA VAL A 112 -20.35 -20.21 -3.44
C VAL A 112 -19.41 -19.54 -4.44
N VAL A 113 -18.80 -18.41 -4.08
CA VAL A 113 -17.86 -17.68 -4.94
C VAL A 113 -16.52 -18.40 -4.98
N SER A 114 -16.11 -18.81 -6.19
CA SER A 114 -14.83 -19.47 -6.42
C SER A 114 -13.65 -18.70 -5.81
N GLN A 115 -12.72 -19.42 -5.19
CA GLN A 115 -11.52 -18.88 -4.52
C GLN A 115 -11.76 -17.99 -3.30
N CYS A 116 -13.01 -17.72 -2.90
CA CYS A 116 -13.30 -16.88 -1.75
C CYS A 116 -12.68 -17.45 -0.46
N ASP A 117 -12.88 -18.74 -0.18
CA ASP A 117 -12.35 -19.38 1.03
C ASP A 117 -10.82 -19.27 1.12
N TYR A 118 -10.13 -19.57 0.01
CA TYR A 118 -8.68 -19.42 -0.10
C TYR A 118 -8.23 -17.96 0.15
N LEU A 119 -8.93 -17.00 -0.45
CA LEU A 119 -8.60 -15.58 -0.31
C LEU A 119 -8.85 -15.08 1.10
N ARG A 120 -9.96 -15.47 1.74
CA ARG A 120 -10.27 -15.13 3.12
C ARG A 120 -9.17 -15.58 4.06
N GLU A 121 -8.74 -16.83 3.92
CA GLU A 121 -7.65 -17.39 4.71
C GLU A 121 -6.33 -16.65 4.46
N LYS A 122 -6.00 -16.38 3.20
CA LYS A 122 -4.78 -15.64 2.84
C LYS A 122 -4.78 -14.21 3.40
N ILE A 123 -5.93 -13.53 3.34
CA ILE A 123 -6.11 -12.19 3.91
C ILE A 123 -5.97 -12.22 5.44
N ALA A 124 -6.57 -13.21 6.10
CA ALA A 124 -6.46 -13.38 7.56
C ALA A 124 -5.01 -13.60 7.99
N ARG A 125 -4.29 -14.54 7.33
CA ARG A 125 -2.86 -14.79 7.58
C ARG A 125 -2.01 -13.55 7.33
N LYS A 126 -2.31 -12.76 6.29
CA LYS A 126 -1.60 -11.50 6.04
C LYS A 126 -1.81 -10.51 7.19
N ARG A 127 -3.06 -10.28 7.60
CA ARG A 127 -3.40 -9.37 8.70
C ARG A 127 -2.69 -9.76 10.00
N GLU A 128 -2.60 -11.06 10.29
CA GLU A 128 -1.87 -11.56 11.46
C GLU A 128 -0.37 -11.25 11.39
N ARG A 129 0.27 -11.49 10.23
CA ARG A 129 1.67 -11.15 10.01
C ARG A 129 1.92 -9.64 10.10
N ASP A 130 1.11 -8.83 9.42
CA ASP A 130 1.21 -7.37 9.44
C ASP A 130 1.10 -6.84 10.90
N GLN A 131 0.21 -7.42 11.71
CA GLN A 131 0.09 -7.09 13.14
C GLN A 131 1.31 -7.53 13.97
N ALA A 132 1.85 -8.72 13.70
CA ALA A 132 3.03 -9.22 14.39
C ALA A 132 4.27 -8.35 14.08
N GLU A 133 4.47 -7.98 12.81
CA GLU A 133 5.52 -7.06 12.38
C GLU A 133 5.36 -5.69 13.03
N LEU A 134 4.14 -5.16 13.09
CA LEU A 134 3.87 -3.88 13.76
C LEU A 134 4.18 -3.94 15.27
N ARG A 135 3.83 -5.04 15.94
CA ARG A 135 4.18 -5.25 17.36
C ARG A 135 5.70 -5.30 17.54
N GLN A 136 6.40 -6.07 16.72
CA GLN A 136 7.85 -6.18 16.79
C GLN A 136 8.55 -4.83 16.50
N ALA A 137 8.04 -4.05 15.56
CA ALA A 137 8.55 -2.72 15.27
C ALA A 137 8.37 -1.77 16.46
N LYS A 138 7.22 -1.82 17.13
CA LYS A 138 6.95 -1.04 18.35
C LYS A 138 7.88 -1.45 19.50
N GLU A 139 8.07 -2.74 19.72
CA GLU A 139 8.99 -3.26 20.74
C GLU A 139 10.43 -2.80 20.47
N ARG A 140 10.92 -2.93 19.23
CA ARG A 140 12.26 -2.44 18.84
C ARG A 140 12.43 -0.94 19.06
N LEU A 141 11.40 -0.15 18.77
CA LEU A 141 11.42 1.29 19.03
C LEU A 141 11.45 1.59 20.53
N GLN A 142 10.68 0.86 21.33
CA GLN A 142 10.67 0.99 22.78
C GLN A 142 12.04 0.65 23.38
N THR A 143 12.64 -0.48 23.01
CA THR A 143 13.99 -0.85 23.47
C THR A 143 15.02 0.22 23.11
N LYS A 144 15.00 0.76 21.88
CA LYS A 144 15.90 1.84 21.48
C LYS A 144 15.68 3.13 22.29
N LEU A 145 14.44 3.42 22.66
CA LEU A 145 14.11 4.57 23.51
C LEU A 145 14.66 4.40 24.93
N GLU A 146 14.66 3.18 25.45
CA GLU A 146 15.23 2.82 26.77
C GLU A 146 16.77 2.78 26.74
N GLU A 147 17.39 2.25 25.68
CA GLU A 147 18.85 2.20 25.50
C GLU A 147 19.50 3.59 25.36
N TRP A 148 18.75 4.59 24.89
CA TRP A 148 19.14 5.99 24.87
C TRP A 148 18.24 6.78 25.81
N PRO A 149 18.59 6.92 27.10
CA PRO A 149 17.83 7.72 28.04
C PRO A 149 17.65 9.16 27.53
N VAL A 150 16.55 9.81 27.93
CA VAL A 150 16.22 11.20 27.54
C VAL A 150 17.38 12.13 27.90
N GLU A 151 18.02 11.89 29.03
CA GLU A 151 19.16 12.63 29.55
C GLU A 151 20.36 12.54 28.59
N ARG A 152 20.61 11.37 27.99
CA ARG A 152 21.69 11.18 27.00
C ARG A 152 21.37 11.91 25.69
N ARG A 153 20.11 11.93 25.26
CA ARG A 153 19.67 12.74 24.10
C ARG A 153 19.86 14.23 24.37
N ILE A 154 19.47 14.72 25.55
CA ILE A 154 19.63 16.12 25.94
C ILE A 154 21.12 16.49 25.98
N ALA A 155 21.95 15.67 26.62
CA ALA A 155 23.39 15.91 26.70
C ALA A 155 24.05 15.98 25.30
N GLN A 156 23.63 15.14 24.35
CA GLN A 156 24.12 15.21 22.97
C GLN A 156 23.68 16.51 22.27
N VAL A 157 22.40 16.89 22.39
CA VAL A 157 21.90 18.14 21.80
C VAL A 157 22.61 19.37 22.39
N GLU A 158 22.90 19.35 23.69
CA GLU A 158 23.66 20.40 24.36
C GLU A 158 25.11 20.45 23.87
N ALA A 159 25.78 19.31 23.72
CA ALA A 159 27.13 19.22 23.17
C ALA A 159 27.19 19.72 21.72
N ASP A 160 26.24 19.32 20.88
CA ASP A 160 26.13 19.78 19.49
C ASP A 160 25.89 21.29 19.43
N ARG A 161 25.03 21.82 20.31
CA ARG A 161 24.78 23.26 20.44
C ARG A 161 26.07 24.02 20.81
N GLN A 162 26.85 23.51 21.77
CA GLN A 162 28.13 24.12 22.15
C GLN A 162 29.12 24.11 20.98
N HIS A 163 29.21 22.99 20.26
CA HIS A 163 30.07 22.86 19.09
C HIS A 163 29.72 23.88 17.99
N VAL A 164 28.43 24.04 17.68
CA VAL A 164 27.97 25.04 16.70
C VAL A 164 28.32 26.46 17.14
N LEU A 165 28.13 26.80 18.43
CA LEU A 165 28.51 28.11 18.95
C LEU A 165 30.02 28.37 18.83
N GLN A 166 30.84 27.35 19.04
CA GLN A 166 32.29 27.44 18.89
C GLN A 166 32.69 27.72 17.43
N ILE A 167 32.10 26.99 16.48
CA ILE A 167 32.29 27.24 15.04
C ILE A 167 31.91 28.69 14.69
N ILE A 168 30.77 29.19 15.19
CA ILE A 168 30.33 30.56 14.93
C ILE A 168 31.35 31.58 15.47
N ALA A 169 31.86 31.37 16.68
CA ALA A 169 32.87 32.24 17.27
C ALA A 169 34.17 32.25 16.45
N GLU A 170 34.63 31.09 15.97
CA GLU A 170 35.80 30.98 15.09
C GLU A 170 35.61 31.71 13.76
N ILE A 171 34.43 31.59 13.13
CA ILE A 171 34.11 32.31 11.90
C ILE A 171 34.17 33.83 12.12
N GLN A 172 33.61 34.30 13.24
CA GLN A 172 33.61 35.74 13.58
C GLN A 172 35.03 36.25 13.86
N ALA A 173 35.84 35.50 14.60
CA ALA A 173 37.23 35.86 14.89
C ALA A 173 38.08 35.92 13.61
N ASN A 174 37.95 34.92 12.73
CA ASN A 174 38.63 34.91 11.44
C ASN A 174 38.20 36.09 10.56
N ARG A 175 36.91 36.46 10.57
CA ARG A 175 36.43 37.63 9.83
C ARG A 175 37.04 38.92 10.36
N ALA A 176 37.05 39.13 11.68
CA ALA A 176 37.63 40.31 12.30
C ALA A 176 39.13 40.44 12.01
N GLN A 177 39.89 39.32 12.06
CA GLN A 177 41.31 39.32 11.71
C GLN A 177 41.57 39.68 10.24
N ARG A 178 40.73 39.22 9.31
CA ARG A 178 40.84 39.57 7.88
C ARG A 178 40.53 41.05 7.65
N GLU A 179 39.54 41.60 8.34
CA GLU A 179 39.21 43.03 8.26
C GLU A 179 40.35 43.90 8.83
N GLN A 180 40.96 43.48 9.95
CA GLN A 180 42.15 44.15 10.50
C GLN A 180 43.35 44.09 9.55
N HIS A 181 43.67 42.92 8.98
CA HIS A 181 44.76 42.80 8.01
C HIS A 181 44.53 43.67 6.77
N GLN A 182 43.30 43.79 6.28
CA GLN A 182 42.97 44.69 5.17
C GLN A 182 43.17 46.16 5.55
N GLN A 183 42.74 46.58 6.73
CA GLN A 183 42.93 47.96 7.21
C GLN A 183 44.41 48.32 7.41
N THR A 184 45.20 47.42 8.01
CA THR A 184 46.64 47.63 8.20
C THR A 184 47.40 47.64 6.86
N ALA A 185 47.01 46.78 5.91
CA ALA A 185 47.59 46.79 4.56
C ALA A 185 47.26 48.08 3.79
N MET A 186 46.06 48.63 3.96
CA MET A 186 45.70 49.92 3.35
C MET A 186 46.44 51.12 3.99
N MET A 187 46.69 51.10 5.30
CA MET A 187 47.42 52.18 5.99
C MET A 187 48.94 52.17 5.77
N THR A 188 49.53 51.03 5.39
CA THR A 188 50.99 50.90 5.17
C THR A 188 51.43 51.17 3.73
N MET A 189 50.49 51.40 2.81
CA MET A 189 50.75 51.76 1.40
C MET A 189 50.45 53.23 1.06
N SER A 190 50.19 54.08 2.07
CA SER A 190 50.10 55.55 1.93
C SER A 190 51.36 56.21 2.48
#